data_AF-A0A817K685-F1
#
_entry.id   AF-A0A817K685-F1
#
_cell.length_a   1.000
_cell.length_b   1.000
_cell.length_c   1.000
_cell.angle_alpha   90.00
_cell.angle_beta   90.00
_cell.angle_gamma   90.00
#
_symmetry.space_group_name_H-M   'P 1'
#
loop_
_entity.id
_entity.type
_entity.pdbx_description
1 polymer ?
#
loop_
_entity_poly.entity_id
_entity_poly.type
_entity_poly.pdbx_seq_one_letter_code
_entity_poly.pdbx_strand_id
1 'polypeptide(L)'
;MKKGGQVAAASANPKTGGSGKPSEQRYFRIPFVRPNEQNRDNSGEHKKKGWWYAHFDDKWIARQMEIHPDKKPVLLVAGIDDMNMCELSLDETGLTLKKGAEILENDFEQEWNKHGGRAYLKKNKGQISSKYVIQLLQKHH
;
A
#
# COMPACT_ATOMS: atom_id res chain seq x y z
N MET A 1 -35.69 62.72 -4.26
CA MET A 1 -35.82 61.50 -5.08
C MET A 1 -35.19 60.31 -4.37
N LYS A 2 -35.83 59.13 -4.44
CA LYS A 2 -35.41 57.86 -3.84
C LYS A 2 -34.28 57.19 -4.65
N LYS A 3 -33.41 56.46 -3.94
CA LYS A 3 -32.94 55.06 -4.14
C LYS A 3 -31.66 54.91 -3.28
N GLY A 4 -31.54 54.03 -2.30
CA GLY A 4 -32.02 52.65 -2.20
C GLY A 4 -30.86 51.72 -2.56
N GLY A 5 -30.18 51.14 -1.57
CA GLY A 5 -29.11 50.15 -1.76
C GLY A 5 -28.68 49.54 -0.42
N GLN A 6 -28.97 48.26 -0.25
CA GLN A 6 -28.89 47.47 0.98
C GLN A 6 -27.45 47.21 1.47
N VAL A 7 -27.30 47.19 2.79
CA VAL A 7 -26.21 46.52 3.50
C VAL A 7 -26.43 45.00 3.44
N ALA A 8 -25.52 44.27 2.78
CA ALA A 8 -25.49 42.82 2.88
C ALA A 8 -24.60 42.44 4.07
N ALA A 9 -25.20 41.87 5.10
CA ALA A 9 -24.49 41.23 6.19
C ALA A 9 -23.67 40.05 5.63
N ALA A 10 -22.36 40.08 5.83
CA ALA A 10 -21.51 38.92 5.58
C ALA A 10 -21.93 37.81 6.56
N SER A 11 -22.63 36.80 6.04
CA SER A 11 -22.92 35.58 6.79
C SER A 11 -21.61 34.83 6.99
N ALA A 12 -21.15 34.78 8.23
CA ALA A 12 -19.99 33.99 8.63
C ALA A 12 -20.28 32.52 8.33
N ASN A 13 -19.64 31.98 7.30
CA ASN A 13 -19.75 30.57 6.97
C ASN A 13 -19.03 29.76 8.07
N PRO A 14 -19.69 28.78 8.72
CA PRO A 14 -19.06 28.00 9.76
C PRO A 14 -17.90 27.18 9.16
N LYS A 15 -16.71 27.33 9.74
CA LYS A 15 -15.54 26.50 9.48
C LYS A 15 -15.88 25.06 9.85
N THR A 16 -16.33 24.28 8.87
CA THR A 16 -16.46 22.84 8.99
C THR A 16 -15.09 22.21 8.76
N GLY A 17 -14.64 21.43 9.75
CA GLY A 17 -13.30 20.88 9.81
C GLY A 17 -13.03 19.77 8.80
N GLY A 18 -11.75 19.67 8.41
CA GLY A 18 -11.11 18.45 7.93
C GLY A 18 -11.56 17.89 6.59
N SER A 19 -11.35 18.61 5.49
CA SER A 19 -11.33 18.01 4.14
C SER A 19 -10.02 17.24 3.90
N GLY A 20 -9.86 16.09 4.56
CA GLY A 20 -8.78 15.16 4.24
C GLY A 20 -9.03 14.51 2.88
N LYS A 21 -8.13 14.69 1.92
CA LYS A 21 -8.14 13.90 0.67
C LYS A 21 -8.13 12.40 1.04
N PRO A 22 -8.84 11.53 0.30
CA PRO A 22 -8.71 10.09 0.50
C PRO A 22 -7.25 9.70 0.33
N SER A 23 -6.74 8.84 1.22
CA SER A 23 -5.35 8.39 1.14
C SER A 23 -5.13 7.61 -0.15
N GLU A 24 -4.06 7.93 -0.86
CA GLU A 24 -3.71 7.31 -2.13
C GLU A 24 -3.12 5.92 -1.86
N GLN A 25 -3.75 4.89 -2.42
CA GLN A 25 -3.30 3.51 -2.24
C GLN A 25 -2.51 3.06 -3.47
N ARG A 26 -1.25 2.66 -3.27
CA ARG A 26 -0.36 2.28 -4.36
C ARG A 26 0.27 0.93 -4.11
N TYR A 27 0.32 0.11 -5.16
CA TYR A 27 0.68 -1.29 -5.07
C TYR A 27 1.82 -1.60 -6.02
N PHE A 28 2.83 -2.32 -5.54
CA PHE A 28 4.03 -2.61 -6.32
C PHE A 28 4.41 -4.08 -6.19
N ARG A 29 5.05 -4.62 -7.22
CA ARG A 29 5.81 -5.87 -7.17
C ARG A 29 7.15 -5.73 -7.87
N ILE A 30 8.18 -6.36 -7.32
CA ILE A 30 9.48 -6.51 -7.98
C ILE A 30 9.99 -7.95 -7.78
N PRO A 31 10.71 -8.51 -8.75
CA PRO A 31 11.39 -9.78 -8.54
C PRO A 31 12.56 -9.57 -7.55
N PHE A 32 12.80 -10.56 -6.68
CA PHE A 32 14.02 -10.61 -5.89
C PHE A 32 15.22 -10.76 -6.83
N VAL A 33 16.24 -9.94 -6.65
CA VAL A 33 17.55 -10.12 -7.28
C VAL A 33 18.51 -10.60 -6.21
N ARG A 34 18.99 -11.84 -6.30
CA ARG A 34 20.05 -12.29 -5.39
C ARG A 34 21.38 -11.72 -5.88
N PRO A 35 22.19 -11.08 -5.02
CA PRO A 35 23.51 -10.57 -5.42
C PRO A 35 24.42 -11.63 -6.10
N ASN A 36 24.31 -12.88 -5.67
CA ASN A 36 25.11 -13.99 -6.22
C ASN A 36 24.59 -14.53 -7.59
N GLU A 37 23.41 -14.10 -8.03
CA GLU A 37 22.82 -14.49 -9.32
C GLU A 37 22.94 -13.37 -10.37
N GLN A 38 23.48 -12.20 -10.01
CA GLN A 38 23.66 -11.05 -10.90
C GLN A 38 24.60 -11.34 -12.08
N ASN A 39 25.49 -12.35 -11.95
CA ASN A 39 26.51 -12.70 -12.94
C ASN A 39 26.22 -14.02 -13.70
N ARG A 40 25.13 -14.73 -13.39
CA ARG A 40 24.78 -15.97 -14.10
C ARG A 40 23.49 -15.76 -14.88
N ASP A 41 23.70 -15.59 -16.18
CA ASP A 41 22.78 -15.97 -17.25
C ASP A 41 21.71 -14.97 -17.72
N ASN A 42 22.00 -14.42 -18.90
CA ASN A 42 21.05 -13.99 -19.93
C ASN A 42 20.30 -15.18 -20.59
N SER A 43 20.31 -16.38 -20.00
CA SER A 43 19.69 -17.58 -20.57
C SER A 43 18.39 -17.95 -19.84
N GLY A 44 17.29 -17.26 -20.18
CA GLY A 44 15.92 -17.79 -20.18
C GLY A 44 15.29 -18.39 -18.89
N GLU A 45 16.01 -18.54 -17.78
CA GLU A 45 15.55 -19.30 -16.61
C GLU A 45 14.79 -18.38 -15.64
N HIS A 46 13.61 -17.95 -16.07
CA HIS A 46 12.61 -17.25 -15.26
C HIS A 46 12.02 -18.13 -14.12
N LYS A 47 12.61 -19.28 -13.81
CA LYS A 47 11.94 -20.37 -13.08
C LYS A 47 12.08 -20.32 -11.55
N LYS A 48 12.93 -19.48 -10.96
CA LYS A 48 13.08 -19.41 -9.48
C LYS A 48 13.21 -18.01 -8.89
N LYS A 49 12.75 -16.97 -9.61
CA LYS A 49 12.74 -15.61 -9.06
C LYS A 49 11.57 -15.50 -8.08
N GLY A 50 11.87 -15.29 -6.80
CA GLY A 50 10.85 -14.90 -5.84
C GLY A 50 10.35 -13.48 -6.12
N TRP A 51 9.28 -13.09 -5.47
CA TRP A 51 8.62 -11.80 -5.63
C TRP A 51 8.48 -11.07 -4.30
N TRP A 52 8.75 -9.78 -4.33
CA TRP A 52 8.47 -8.87 -3.25
C TRP A 52 7.32 -7.96 -3.67
N TYR A 53 6.30 -7.83 -2.83
CA TYR A 53 5.19 -6.91 -3.06
C TYR A 53 5.07 -5.93 -1.90
N ALA A 54 4.65 -4.71 -2.23
CA ALA A 54 4.37 -3.67 -1.26
C ALA A 54 3.07 -2.94 -1.59
N HIS A 55 2.34 -2.63 -0.53
CA HIS A 55 1.17 -1.77 -0.54
C HIS A 55 1.47 -0.55 0.32
N PHE A 56 1.49 0.62 -0.30
CA PHE A 56 1.64 1.91 0.36
C PHE A 56 0.26 2.55 0.59
N ASP A 57 0.04 2.99 1.83
CA ASP A 57 -1.07 3.85 2.23
C ASP A 57 -0.48 5.27 2.34
N ASP A 58 -0.76 6.09 1.32
CA ASP A 58 -0.04 7.32 1.01
C ASP A 58 1.48 7.10 0.86
N LYS A 59 2.25 7.65 1.81
CA LYS A 59 3.71 7.70 1.77
C LYS A 59 4.36 6.47 2.38
N TRP A 60 3.64 5.72 3.21
CA TRP A 60 4.22 4.68 4.06
C TRP A 60 3.68 3.30 3.73
N ILE A 61 4.52 2.29 3.91
CA ILE A 61 4.14 0.91 3.65
C ILE A 61 3.11 0.46 4.70
N ALA A 62 2.01 -0.10 4.23
CA ALA A 62 0.94 -0.62 5.08
C ALA A 62 0.89 -2.16 5.09
N ARG A 63 1.27 -2.79 3.97
CA ARG A 63 1.43 -4.26 3.87
C ARG A 63 2.62 -4.61 2.98
N GLN A 64 3.31 -5.68 3.33
CA GLN A 64 4.42 -6.24 2.55
C GLN A 64 4.24 -7.75 2.45
N MET A 65 4.57 -8.33 1.29
CA MET A 65 4.61 -9.78 1.14
C MET A 65 5.87 -10.24 0.38
N GLU A 66 6.45 -11.34 0.83
CA GLU A 66 7.63 -11.95 0.20
C GLU A 66 7.32 -13.39 -0.17
N ILE A 67 7.34 -13.68 -1.46
CA ILE A 67 7.02 -14.98 -2.01
C ILE A 67 8.29 -15.58 -2.60
N HIS A 68 8.79 -16.65 -1.99
CA HIS A 68 9.91 -17.41 -2.53
C HIS A 68 9.41 -18.79 -2.98
N PRO A 69 9.97 -19.38 -4.07
CA PRO A 69 9.55 -20.70 -4.55
C PRO A 69 9.70 -21.81 -3.50
N ASP A 70 10.75 -21.74 -2.69
CA ASP A 70 11.15 -22.82 -1.78
C ASP A 70 10.95 -22.46 -0.29
N LYS A 71 10.29 -21.34 0.01
CA LYS A 71 10.04 -20.91 1.40
C LYS A 71 8.57 -20.58 1.60
N LYS A 72 8.14 -20.63 2.86
CA LYS A 72 6.82 -20.14 3.23
C LYS A 72 6.71 -18.65 2.88
N PRO A 73 5.54 -18.20 2.39
CA PRO A 73 5.25 -16.78 2.21
C PRO A 73 5.48 -16.01 3.50
N VAL A 74 6.09 -14.84 3.39
CA VAL A 74 6.20 -13.88 4.49
C VAL A 74 5.13 -12.81 4.26
N LEU A 75 4.25 -12.62 5.24
CA LEU A 75 3.19 -11.60 5.20
C LEU A 75 3.43 -10.66 6.37
N LEU A 76 3.56 -9.36 6.09
CA LEU A 76 3.89 -8.34 7.07
C LEU A 76 2.89 -7.18 6.97
N VAL A 77 2.50 -6.61 8.11
CA VAL A 77 1.53 -5.53 8.20
C VAL A 77 2.01 -4.46 9.17
N ALA A 78 1.80 -3.20 8.79
CA ALA A 78 2.21 -2.05 9.61
C ALA A 78 1.49 -2.03 10.96
N GLY A 79 2.23 -1.67 12.01
CA GLY A 79 1.84 -1.71 13.42
C GLY A 79 2.15 -3.04 14.13
N ILE A 80 2.41 -4.11 13.37
CA ILE A 80 2.74 -5.44 13.92
C ILE A 80 4.17 -5.83 13.55
N ASP A 81 4.50 -5.65 12.26
CA ASP A 81 5.70 -6.18 11.65
C ASP A 81 6.70 -5.07 11.25
N ASP A 82 6.56 -3.87 11.83
CA ASP A 82 7.29 -2.66 11.42
C ASP A 82 8.81 -2.87 11.35
N MET A 83 9.39 -3.60 12.30
CA MET A 83 10.84 -3.89 12.34
C MET A 83 11.32 -4.80 11.19
N ASN A 84 10.40 -5.47 10.49
CA ASN A 84 10.70 -6.37 9.38
C ASN A 84 10.25 -5.79 8.01
N MET A 85 9.66 -4.60 7.99
CA MET A 85 9.13 -3.96 6.78
C MET A 85 10.09 -2.90 6.24
N CYS A 86 9.84 -2.46 5.00
CA CYS A 86 10.58 -1.34 4.42
C CYS A 86 10.39 -0.05 5.25
N GLU A 87 11.49 0.54 5.70
CA GLU A 87 11.49 1.80 6.46
C GLU A 87 11.46 3.06 5.59
N LEU A 88 11.71 2.91 4.29
CA LEU A 88 11.73 4.01 3.33
C LEU A 88 10.31 4.40 2.91
N SER A 89 10.10 5.69 2.72
CA SER A 89 8.87 6.16 2.11
C SER A 89 8.78 5.85 0.62
N LEU A 90 7.58 5.92 0.05
CA LEU A 90 7.35 5.60 -1.36
C LEU A 90 8.30 6.36 -2.32
N ASP A 91 8.49 7.66 -2.09
CA ASP A 91 9.38 8.48 -2.93
C ASP A 91 10.85 8.06 -2.78
N GLU A 92 11.27 7.68 -1.58
CA GLU A 92 12.64 7.24 -1.28
C GLU A 92 12.95 5.85 -1.84
N THR A 93 11.94 4.99 -2.01
CA THR A 93 12.15 3.64 -2.58
C THR A 93 12.50 3.65 -4.07
N GLY A 94 12.15 4.71 -4.81
CA GLY A 94 12.28 4.76 -6.26
C GLY A 94 11.36 3.77 -7.02
N LEU A 95 10.42 3.10 -6.33
CA LEU A 95 9.50 2.13 -6.96
C LEU A 95 8.65 2.77 -8.07
N THR A 96 8.27 4.03 -7.88
CA THR A 96 7.49 4.82 -8.84
C THR A 96 8.23 5.08 -10.16
N LEU A 97 9.57 5.04 -10.15
CA LEU A 97 10.41 5.24 -11.33
C LEU A 97 10.72 3.91 -12.06
N LYS A 98 10.47 2.77 -11.41
CA LYS A 98 10.77 1.45 -11.97
C LYS A 98 9.62 0.99 -12.87
N LYS A 99 9.86 1.02 -14.19
CA LYS A 99 8.87 0.56 -15.19
C LYS A 99 8.39 -0.86 -14.89
N GLY A 100 7.08 -1.04 -14.80
CA GLY A 100 6.42 -2.32 -14.54
C GLY A 100 6.43 -2.79 -13.09
N ALA A 101 6.88 -1.94 -12.15
CA ALA A 101 6.81 -2.26 -10.72
C ALA A 101 5.41 -2.03 -10.16
N GLU A 102 4.73 -0.95 -10.55
CA GLU A 102 3.36 -0.67 -10.09
C GLU A 102 2.37 -1.67 -10.68
N ILE A 103 1.47 -2.18 -9.83
CA ILE A 103 0.43 -3.17 -10.16
C ILE A 103 -0.93 -2.69 -9.67
N LEU A 104 -1.99 -3.39 -10.09
CA LEU A 104 -3.34 -3.10 -9.64
C LEU A 104 -3.58 -3.62 -8.21
N GLU A 105 -4.48 -2.95 -7.48
CA GLU A 105 -4.96 -3.42 -6.16
C GLU A 105 -5.43 -4.86 -6.23
N ASN A 106 -6.23 -5.20 -7.24
CA ASN A 106 -6.78 -6.55 -7.40
C ASN A 106 -5.69 -7.63 -7.56
N ASP A 107 -4.58 -7.31 -8.23
CA ASP A 107 -3.46 -8.25 -8.38
C ASP A 107 -2.76 -8.49 -7.03
N PHE A 108 -2.59 -7.42 -6.24
CA PHE A 108 -2.06 -7.51 -4.89
C PHE A 108 -2.99 -8.31 -3.98
N GLU A 109 -4.28 -8.00 -3.96
CA GLU A 109 -5.26 -8.67 -3.11
C GLU A 109 -5.39 -10.15 -3.43
N GLN A 110 -5.35 -10.54 -4.71
CA GLN A 110 -5.37 -11.95 -5.10
C GLN A 110 -4.19 -12.71 -4.49
N GLU A 111 -2.97 -12.20 -4.64
CA GLU A 111 -1.78 -12.87 -4.09
C GLU A 111 -1.76 -12.82 -2.56
N TRP A 112 -2.14 -11.71 -1.95
CA TRP A 112 -2.27 -11.57 -0.49
C TRP A 112 -3.25 -12.60 0.09
N ASN A 113 -4.43 -12.73 -0.51
CA ASN A 113 -5.47 -13.65 -0.04
C ASN A 113 -5.10 -15.12 -0.26
N LYS A 114 -4.49 -15.44 -1.41
CA LYS A 114 -3.98 -16.78 -1.73
C LYS A 114 -3.01 -17.31 -0.66
N HIS A 115 -2.21 -16.45 -0.05
CA HIS A 115 -1.26 -16.84 0.99
C HIS A 115 -1.79 -16.67 2.43
N GLY A 116 -3.09 -16.46 2.60
CA GLY A 116 -3.73 -16.37 3.92
C GLY A 116 -3.73 -14.97 4.54
N GLY A 117 -3.42 -13.93 3.77
CA GLY A 117 -3.36 -12.55 4.24
C GLY A 117 -4.65 -12.04 4.87
N ARG A 118 -5.84 -12.41 4.34
CA ARG A 118 -7.11 -12.02 4.98
C ARG A 118 -7.27 -12.59 6.39
N ALA A 119 -6.85 -13.83 6.61
CA ALA A 119 -6.89 -14.45 7.93
C ALA A 119 -5.88 -13.77 8.88
N TYR A 120 -4.70 -13.44 8.38
CA TYR A 120 -3.68 -12.69 9.12
C TYR A 120 -4.20 -11.31 9.58
N LEU A 121 -4.81 -10.56 8.66
CA LEU A 121 -5.41 -9.26 8.99
C LEU A 121 -6.53 -9.36 10.03
N LYS A 122 -7.42 -10.37 9.91
CA LYS A 122 -8.49 -10.58 10.90
C LYS A 122 -7.93 -10.89 12.29
N LYS A 123 -6.92 -11.76 12.37
CA LYS A 123 -6.28 -12.15 13.63
C LYS A 123 -5.65 -10.96 14.34
N ASN A 124 -5.03 -10.05 13.59
CA ASN A 124 -4.24 -8.95 14.14
C ASN A 124 -4.93 -7.58 14.06
N LYS A 125 -6.23 -7.52 13.72
CA LYS A 125 -6.97 -6.28 13.44
C LYS A 125 -6.74 -5.14 14.45
N GLY A 126 -6.62 -5.46 15.74
CA GLY A 126 -6.44 -4.46 16.81
C GLY A 126 -5.06 -3.81 16.87
N GLN A 127 -4.07 -4.34 16.15
CA GLN A 127 -2.68 -3.85 16.15
C GLN A 127 -2.30 -3.19 14.82
N ILE A 128 -3.15 -3.28 13.79
CA ILE A 128 -2.90 -2.70 12.47
C ILE A 128 -2.96 -1.17 12.57
N SER A 129 -1.94 -0.48 12.08
CA SER A 129 -1.86 0.98 12.12
C SER A 129 -2.60 1.67 10.96
N SER A 130 -2.67 1.04 9.78
CA SER A 130 -3.38 1.57 8.60
C SER A 130 -4.90 1.44 8.74
N LYS A 131 -5.59 2.59 8.70
CA LYS A 131 -7.06 2.64 8.66
C LYS A 131 -7.62 2.03 7.38
N TYR A 132 -6.95 2.22 6.25
CA TYR A 132 -7.36 1.64 4.97
C TYR A 132 -7.40 0.12 5.06
N VAL A 133 -6.32 -0.48 5.57
CA VAL A 133 -6.21 -1.95 5.72
C VAL A 133 -7.29 -2.51 6.66
N ILE A 134 -7.63 -1.80 7.74
CA ILE A 134 -8.74 -2.19 8.61
C ILE A 134 -10.09 -2.13 7.88
N GLN A 135 -10.31 -1.12 7.03
CA GLN A 135 -11.55 -0.97 6.25
C GLN A 135 -11.72 -2.06 5.17
N LEU A 136 -10.63 -2.58 4.59
CA LEU A 136 -10.67 -3.71 3.64
C LEU A 136 -11.35 -4.96 4.24
N LEU A 137 -11.26 -5.14 5.56
CA LEU A 137 -11.93 -6.25 6.24
C LEU A 137 -13.46 -6.11 6.23
N GLN A 138 -13.98 -4.89 6.10
CA GLN A 138 -15.41 -4.57 6.14
C GLN A 138 -16.07 -4.59 4.75
N LYS A 139 -15.32 -4.31 3.68
CA LYS A 139 -15.83 -4.10 2.31
C LYS A 139 -16.28 -5.34 1.53
N HIS A 140 -16.11 -6.56 2.06
CA HIS A 140 -16.53 -7.79 1.39
C HIS A 140 -17.64 -8.51 2.18
N HIS A 141 -18.87 -8.05 1.95
CA HIS A 141 -20.13 -8.72 2.26
C HIS A 141 -21.08 -8.54 1.08
#